data_AF-A0A7S1ZVQ1-F1
#
_entry.id   AF-A0A7S1ZVQ1-F1
#
_cell.length_a   1.000
_cell.length_b   1.000
_cell.length_c   1.000
_cell.angle_alpha   90.00
_cell.angle_beta   90.00
_cell.angle_gamma   90.00
#
_symmetry.space_group_name_H-M   'P 1'
#
loop_
_entity.id
_entity.type
_entity.pdbx_description
1 polymer ?
#
loop_
_entity_poly.entity_id
_entity_poly.type
_entity_poly.pdbx_seq_one_letter_code
_entity_poly.pdbx_strand_id
1 'polypeptide(L)'
;KRGDGGSMNLLETANLLQMAGRAGRRGMDTDGTCVIVATPFEGPDDAASILTSEIKPVVSQFTPSYSLAVNLVARGAGKLNVAQELVRRSFAMWEKQQR
;
A
#
# COMPACT_ATOMS: atom_id res chain seq x y z
N LYS A 1 10.53 11.69 -4.21
CA LYS A 1 9.21 12.36 -4.19
C LYS A 1 8.10 11.65 -4.97
N ARG A 2 6.89 11.50 -4.40
CA ARG A 2 5.64 11.15 -5.11
C ARG A 2 4.61 12.26 -4.86
N GLY A 3 3.99 12.79 -5.93
CA GLY A 3 2.91 13.77 -5.81
C GLY A 3 1.57 13.07 -5.91
N ASP A 4 0.79 13.06 -4.82
CA ASP A 4 -0.58 12.56 -4.83
C ASP A 4 -1.51 13.67 -4.30
N GLY A 5 -2.48 14.08 -5.12
CA GLY A 5 -3.58 14.96 -4.71
C GLY A 5 -3.19 16.29 -4.04
N GLY A 6 -2.09 16.93 -4.44
CA GLY A 6 -1.68 18.24 -3.90
C GLY A 6 -0.78 18.19 -2.66
N SER A 7 -0.51 16.99 -2.11
CA SER A 7 0.51 16.80 -1.07
C SER A 7 1.78 16.20 -1.65
N MET A 8 2.92 16.74 -1.21
CA MET A 8 4.24 16.32 -1.63
C MET A 8 4.88 15.52 -0.50
N ASN A 9 4.72 14.20 -0.54
CA ASN A 9 5.22 13.31 0.50
C ASN A 9 6.54 12.63 0.08
N LEU A 10 7.38 12.35 1.08
CA LEU A 10 8.57 11.53 0.92
C LEU A 10 8.17 10.12 0.46
N LEU A 11 9.00 9.49 -0.38
CA LEU A 11 8.75 8.15 -0.86
C LEU A 11 8.83 7.15 0.31
N GLU A 12 7.85 6.26 0.43
CA GLU A 12 7.91 5.19 1.44
C GLU A 12 8.92 4.10 1.05
N THR A 13 9.61 3.53 2.03
CA THR A 13 10.60 2.46 1.85
C THR A 13 10.05 1.28 1.06
N ALA A 14 8.81 0.86 1.34
CA ALA A 14 8.17 -0.24 0.62
C ALA A 14 8.08 0.03 -0.89
N ASN A 15 7.72 1.25 -1.27
CA ASN A 15 7.61 1.65 -2.68
C ASN A 15 8.98 1.74 -3.34
N LEU A 16 9.98 2.26 -2.63
CA LEU A 16 11.36 2.29 -3.13
C LEU A 16 11.86 0.86 -3.39
N LEU A 17 11.68 -0.06 -2.44
CA LEU A 17 12.11 -1.45 -2.59
C LEU A 17 11.37 -2.18 -3.72
N GLN A 18 10.09 -1.90 -3.94
CA GLN A 18 9.35 -2.44 -5.09
C GLN A 18 9.92 -1.96 -6.44
N MET A 19 10.36 -0.71 -6.51
CA MET A 19 11.01 -0.16 -7.71
C MET A 19 12.44 -0.72 -7.87
N ALA A 20 13.24 -0.67 -6.80
CA ALA A 20 14.63 -1.14 -6.79
C ALA A 20 14.73 -2.65 -7.03
N GLY A 21 13.75 -3.44 -6.60
CA GLY A 21 13.66 -4.88 -6.85
C GLY A 21 13.47 -5.27 -8.33
N ARG A 22 13.32 -4.29 -9.23
CA ARG A 22 13.38 -4.51 -10.68
C ARG A 22 14.81 -4.46 -11.24
N ALA A 23 15.78 -3.95 -10.47
CA ALA A 23 17.18 -3.94 -10.87
C ALA A 23 17.81 -5.32 -10.65
N GLY A 24 18.54 -5.80 -11.66
CA GLY A 24 19.21 -7.10 -11.64
C GLY A 24 18.29 -8.25 -12.08
N ARG A 25 18.75 -9.02 -13.06
CA ARG A 25 18.02 -10.17 -13.60
C ARG A 25 18.71 -11.47 -13.21
N ARG A 26 17.91 -12.38 -12.64
CA ARG A 26 18.38 -13.68 -12.14
C ARG A 26 19.09 -14.48 -13.23
N GLY A 27 20.37 -14.79 -13.00
CA GLY A 27 21.20 -15.59 -13.90
C GLY A 27 21.84 -14.84 -15.07
N MET A 28 21.66 -13.51 -15.16
CA MET A 28 22.30 -12.68 -16.19
C MET A 28 23.20 -11.60 -15.58
N ASP A 29 22.76 -10.96 -14.50
CA ASP A 29 23.49 -9.87 -13.87
C ASP A 29 24.06 -10.35 -12.52
N THR A 30 25.29 -9.95 -12.17
CA THR A 30 25.91 -10.28 -10.88
C THR A 30 25.29 -9.48 -9.74
N ASP A 31 24.93 -8.23 -10.02
CA ASP A 31 24.43 -7.26 -9.05
C ASP A 31 23.33 -6.38 -9.69
N GLY A 32 22.42 -5.88 -8.86
CA GLY A 32 21.38 -4.92 -9.26
C GLY A 32 21.68 -3.53 -8.71
N THR A 33 21.86 -2.55 -9.59
CA THR A 33 22.13 -1.15 -9.19
C THR A 33 20.89 -0.28 -9.36
N CYS A 34 20.51 0.44 -8.31
CA CYS A 34 19.46 1.46 -8.34
C CYS A 34 20.06 2.83 -8.02
N VAL A 35 19.69 3.86 -8.78
CA VAL A 35 20.17 5.23 -8.58
C VAL A 35 19.01 6.10 -8.11
N ILE A 36 19.20 6.77 -6.98
CA ILE A 36 18.24 7.73 -6.43
C ILE A 36 18.73 9.13 -6.79
N VAL A 37 17.87 9.90 -7.48
CA VAL A 37 18.18 11.29 -7.83
C VAL A 37 17.66 12.20 -6.73
N ALA A 38 18.58 12.96 -6.11
CA ALA A 38 18.23 13.94 -5.10
C ALA A 38 17.45 15.12 -5.71
N THR A 39 16.57 15.73 -4.92
CA THR A 39 15.88 16.97 -5.30
C THR A 39 16.33 18.10 -4.38
N PRO A 40 16.17 19.39 -4.75
CA PRO A 40 16.56 20.51 -3.89
C PRO A 40 15.86 20.55 -2.51
N PHE A 41 14.83 19.73 -2.33
CA PHE A 41 14.00 19.67 -1.12
C PHE A 41 14.21 18.38 -0.31
N GLU A 42 15.02 17.43 -0.80
CA GLU A 42 15.29 16.14 -0.18
C GLU A 42 16.82 15.94 -0.11
N GLY A 43 17.38 15.89 1.10
CA GLY A 43 18.81 15.77 1.35
C GLY A 43 19.32 14.32 1.35
N PRO A 44 20.64 14.12 1.53
CA PRO A 44 21.23 12.78 1.66
C PRO A 44 20.70 12.01 2.87
N ASP A 45 20.38 12.70 3.96
CA ASP A 45 19.81 12.09 5.16
C ASP A 45 18.40 11.53 4.91
N ASP A 46 17.60 12.21 4.08
CA ASP A 46 16.27 11.73 3.69
C ASP A 46 16.40 10.45 2.85
N ALA A 47 17.38 10.40 1.94
CA ALA A 47 17.63 9.19 1.15
C ALA A 47 18.07 8.01 2.02
N ALA A 48 18.94 8.26 3.00
CA ALA A 48 19.34 7.25 3.99
C ALA A 48 18.14 6.76 4.81
N SER A 49 17.29 7.69 5.27
CA SER A 49 16.07 7.40 6.01
C SER A 49 15.12 6.51 5.20
N ILE A 50 14.87 6.81 3.92
CA ILE A 50 14.01 5.97 3.08
C ILE A 50 14.58 4.56 2.92
N LEU A 51 15.91 4.41 2.81
CA LEU A 51 16.56 3.12 2.64
C LEU A 51 16.57 2.26 3.91
N THR A 52 16.67 2.88 5.09
CA THR A 52 16.86 2.17 6.38
C THR A 52 15.59 2.08 7.23
N SER A 53 14.57 2.88 6.92
CA SER A 53 13.31 2.86 7.66
C SER A 53 12.60 1.51 7.57
N GLU A 54 11.84 1.17 8.61
CA GLU A 54 11.01 -0.03 8.61
C GLU A 54 9.92 0.04 7.56
N ILE A 55 9.62 -1.12 6.97
CA ILE A 55 8.51 -1.28 6.03
C ILE A 55 7.21 -1.17 6.82
N LYS A 56 6.41 -0.15 6.52
CA LYS A 56 5.08 0.01 7.13
C LYS A 56 4.22 -1.24 6.88
N PRO A 57 3.45 -1.70 7.89
CA PRO A 57 2.57 -2.84 7.72
C PRO A 57 1.45 -2.53 6.72
N VAL A 58 0.93 -3.59 6.08
CA VAL A 58 -0.23 -3.48 5.20
C VAL A 58 -1.45 -3.20 6.06
N VAL A 59 -2.06 -2.02 5.87
CA VAL A 59 -3.29 -1.61 6.57
C VAL A 59 -4.49 -1.66 5.63
N SER A 60 -5.66 -2.04 6.13
CA SER A 60 -6.88 -2.03 5.32
C SER A 60 -7.32 -0.61 5.01
N GLN A 61 -7.48 -0.31 3.71
CA GLN A 61 -8.15 0.91 3.24
C GLN A 61 -9.63 0.69 2.91
N PHE A 62 -10.22 -0.40 3.44
CA PHE A 62 -11.61 -0.74 3.17
C PHE A 62 -12.54 0.37 3.64
N THR A 63 -13.21 1.02 2.69
CA THR A 63 -14.22 2.04 2.96
C THR A 63 -15.54 1.60 2.33
N PRO A 64 -16.61 1.45 3.12
CA PRO A 64 -17.91 1.05 2.58
C PRO A 64 -18.43 2.14 1.64
N SER A 65 -18.77 1.74 0.41
CA SER A 65 -19.42 2.61 -0.58
C SER A 65 -20.86 2.17 -0.81
N TYR A 66 -21.70 3.08 -1.32
CA TYR A 66 -23.09 2.76 -1.63
C TYR A 66 -23.20 1.61 -2.65
N SER A 67 -22.39 1.65 -3.71
CA SER A 67 -22.34 0.59 -4.73
C SER A 67 -21.93 -0.76 -4.14
N LEU A 68 -21.02 -0.79 -3.17
CA LEU A 68 -20.66 -2.01 -2.46
C LEU A 68 -21.87 -2.57 -1.69
N ALA A 69 -22.58 -1.74 -0.93
CA ALA A 69 -23.74 -2.16 -0.17
C ALA A 69 -24.84 -2.77 -1.07
N VAL A 70 -25.19 -2.09 -2.16
CA VAL A 70 -26.19 -2.58 -3.13
C VAL A 70 -25.76 -3.92 -3.74
N ASN A 71 -24.50 -4.04 -4.18
CA ASN A 71 -23.98 -5.26 -4.77
C ASN A 71 -23.95 -6.43 -3.79
N LEU A 72 -23.65 -6.18 -2.51
CA LEU A 72 -23.65 -7.23 -1.48
C LEU A 72 -25.08 -7.74 -1.20
N VAL A 73 -26.06 -6.86 -1.12
CA VAL A 73 -27.47 -7.24 -0.90
C VAL A 73 -28.03 -7.98 -2.10
N ALA A 74 -27.73 -7.53 -3.32
CA ALA A 74 -28.13 -8.21 -4.55
C ALA A 74 -27.54 -9.63 -4.63
N ARG A 75 -26.25 -9.79 -4.32
CA ARG A 75 -25.59 -11.12 -4.26
C ARG A 75 -26.18 -12.03 -3.18
N GLY A 76 -26.65 -11.46 -2.08
CA GLY A 76 -27.34 -12.19 -1.01
C GLY A 76 -28.80 -12.52 -1.32
N ALA A 77 -29.28 -12.32 -2.55
CA ALA A 77 -30.70 -12.46 -2.93
C ALA A 77 -31.64 -11.62 -2.04
N GLY A 78 -31.22 -10.40 -1.69
CA GLY A 78 -31.95 -9.49 -0.81
C GLY A 78 -31.75 -9.74 0.69
N LYS A 79 -31.00 -10.77 1.08
CA LYS A 79 -30.77 -11.11 2.49
C LYS A 79 -29.66 -10.25 3.10
N LEU A 80 -30.05 -9.31 3.97
CA LEU A 80 -29.13 -8.38 4.64
C LEU A 80 -28.08 -9.08 5.53
N ASN A 81 -28.43 -10.21 6.15
CA ASN A 81 -27.51 -10.97 7.00
C ASN A 81 -26.27 -11.48 6.23
N VAL A 82 -26.46 -11.90 4.97
CA VAL A 82 -25.37 -12.35 4.10
C VAL A 82 -24.42 -11.20 3.78
N ALA A 83 -24.97 -10.02 3.46
CA ALA A 83 -24.17 -8.82 3.20
C ALA A 83 -23.36 -8.41 4.44
N GLN A 84 -23.96 -8.43 5.62
CA GLN A 84 -23.28 -8.13 6.88
C GLN A 84 -22.15 -9.12 7.19
N GLU A 85 -22.37 -10.42 6.97
CA GLU A 85 -21.35 -11.45 7.18
C GLU A 85 -20.13 -11.24 6.28
N LEU A 86 -20.33 -10.87 5.02
CA LEU A 86 -19.24 -10.56 4.09
C LEU A 86 -18.42 -9.35 4.55
N VAL A 87 -19.08 -8.32 5.06
CA VAL A 87 -18.37 -7.15 5.63
C VAL A 87 -17.62 -7.54 6.90
N ARG A 88 -18.18 -8.41 7.75
CA ARG A 88 -17.50 -8.92 8.96
C ARG A 88 -16.21 -9.67 8.65
N ARG A 89 -16.13 -10.33 7.49
CA ARG A 89 -14.92 -11.04 7.02
C ARG A 89 -13.89 -10.13 6.34
N SER A 90 -14.14 -8.82 6.25
CA SER A 90 -13.18 -7.88 5.66
C SER A 90 -11.92 -7.73 6.51
N PHE A 91 -10.80 -7.45 5.86
CA PHE A 91 -9.52 -7.24 6.54
C PHE A 91 -9.58 -6.09 7.56
N ALA A 92 -10.32 -5.02 7.27
CA ALA A 92 -10.54 -3.92 8.23
C ALA A 92 -11.24 -4.36 9.52
N MET A 93 -12.19 -5.30 9.44
CA MET A 93 -12.87 -5.84 10.63
C MET A 93 -11.95 -6.76 11.43
N TRP A 94 -11.13 -7.55 10.74
CA TRP A 94 -10.10 -8.36 11.38
C TRP A 94 -9.06 -7.49 12.11
N GLU A 95 -8.56 -6.41 11.49
CA GLU A 95 -7.62 -5.47 12.10
C GLU A 95 -8.20 -4.80 13.35
N LYS A 96 -9.50 -4.43 13.32
CA LYS A 96 -10.20 -3.89 14.49
C LYS A 96 -10.34 -4.89 15.64
N GLN A 97 -10.40 -6.19 15.35
CA GLN A 97 -10.53 -7.23 16.38
C GLN A 97 -9.19 -7.61 17.01
N GLN A 98 -8.07 -7.41 16.29
CA GLN A 98 -6.73 -7.69 16.80
C GLN A 98 -6.12 -6.57 17.63
N ARG A 99 -6.78 -5.41 17.67
CA ARG A 99 -6.31 -4.18 18.32
C ARG A 99 -7.10 -3.93 19.60
#